data_AF-A0AA39HFV3-F1
#
_entry.id   AF-A0AA39HFV3-F1
#
_cell.length_a   1.000
_cell.length_b   1.000
_cell.length_c   1.000
_cell.angle_alpha   90.00
_cell.angle_beta   90.00
_cell.angle_gamma   90.00
#
_symmetry.space_group_name_H-M   'P 1'
#
loop_
_entity.id
_entity.type
_entity.pdbx_description
1 polymer ?
#
loop_
_entity_poly.entity_id
_entity_poly.type
_entity_poly.pdbx_seq_one_letter_code
_entity_poly.pdbx_strand_id
1 'polypeptide(L)'
;MQCKQKVLDCLQRLVDFEEKRIVPKNKTKLYNVVIQKYLLFSQLLRLLDAKIQIDPSSANKLVFLQVSQIASHFFSSEFINLSNFVFKKWHQKLIYFGCTPDHAEIYFYSGHLHTNRQFLFEKRRDTVENLQLQLMIQQQLHEQEAIIELELPEIEEEEEQMKNMTIDEACHIVQSIERIYQSKARRRYLQEVRQKAIGLYKSKEALDPNKAIVRIQAITRGYLARKETRRMRDQEHSALGLSTKGLLLSLNSPKTSPKEMKVHVPPEMCAFKMNLSDVLEYLKSNYFIVEKDENDADETLPPNVFSEHTESNFETLVSVGVALCPQIDLFSLVPVKVVVKSTSKSSHSVIFDLRSYMLATVAIPHALSAFENTTLKRNHVLFVGRPKSGRSSWTEALAHFLRATLLRLDKKSFTNKSMGRQKICQKIVQFARDDAYCVVEIRNLELFKSSSHSSKTTTKKTYRSLLSSLMANPFVQVVGLSTSDDIDPAIIKMFTSIVYFGSLDDSERFDVITRTLARRLQSGRLSEPPKRTVKTEKITRNMNCGEIVEKVETMFFRR
;
A
#
# COMPACT_ATOMS: atom_id res chain seq x y z
N MET A 1 -17.41 10.68 26.21
CA MET A 1 -17.71 9.75 27.33
C MET A 1 -17.55 8.27 26.92
N GLN A 2 -18.23 7.77 25.88
CA GLN A 2 -18.18 6.34 25.52
C GLN A 2 -16.79 5.83 25.07
N CYS A 3 -16.02 6.60 24.31
CA CYS A 3 -14.67 6.20 23.87
C CYS A 3 -13.71 6.04 25.06
N LYS A 4 -13.78 6.95 26.04
CA LYS A 4 -13.00 6.90 27.29
C LYS A 4 -13.18 5.58 28.02
N GLN A 5 -14.44 5.23 28.31
CA GLN A 5 -14.73 4.03 29.09
C GLN A 5 -14.22 2.79 28.36
N LYS A 6 -14.38 2.74 27.03
CA LYS A 6 -13.84 1.65 26.21
C LYS A 6 -12.32 1.53 26.27
N VAL A 7 -11.58 2.65 26.28
CA VAL A 7 -10.11 2.65 26.44
C VAL A 7 -9.72 2.10 27.82
N LEU A 8 -10.33 2.61 28.88
CA LEU A 8 -10.05 2.18 30.25
C LEU A 8 -10.40 0.69 30.46
N ASP A 9 -11.56 0.24 29.98
CA ASP A 9 -11.99 -1.15 30.07
C ASP A 9 -11.03 -2.07 29.29
N CYS A 10 -10.59 -1.65 28.10
CA CYS A 10 -9.68 -2.43 27.28
C CYS A 10 -8.29 -2.54 27.94
N LEU A 11 -7.78 -1.44 28.50
CA LEU A 11 -6.49 -1.41 29.18
C LEU A 11 -6.53 -2.19 30.50
N GLN A 12 -7.61 -2.05 31.29
CA GLN A 12 -7.81 -2.84 32.52
C GLN A 12 -7.84 -4.34 32.21
N ARG A 13 -8.54 -4.78 31.15
CA ARG A 13 -8.52 -6.19 30.73
C ARG A 13 -7.12 -6.68 30.38
N LEU A 14 -6.30 -5.86 29.74
CA LEU A 14 -4.91 -6.20 29.43
C LEU A 14 -4.07 -6.32 30.69
N VAL A 15 -4.23 -5.39 31.66
CA VAL A 15 -3.58 -5.46 32.98
C VAL A 15 -3.98 -6.75 33.71
N ASP A 16 -5.27 -7.07 33.75
CA ASP A 16 -5.76 -8.30 34.38
C ASP A 16 -5.11 -9.55 33.77
N PHE A 17 -4.81 -9.55 32.47
CA PHE A 17 -4.08 -10.64 31.80
C PHE A 17 -2.59 -10.71 32.17
N GLU A 18 -1.96 -9.59 32.53
CA GLU A 18 -0.58 -9.57 33.01
C GLU A 18 -0.45 -10.01 34.46
N GLU A 19 -1.37 -9.57 35.32
CA GLU A 19 -1.39 -9.93 36.75
C GLU A 19 -1.77 -11.40 36.95
N LYS A 20 -2.76 -11.90 36.19
CA LYS A 20 -3.19 -13.30 36.24
C LYS A 20 -2.28 -14.22 35.42
N ARG A 21 -0.96 -14.00 35.38
CA ARG A 21 0.07 -14.85 34.72
C ARG A 21 0.16 -16.26 35.33
N ILE A 22 -0.96 -16.96 35.47
CA ILE A 22 -1.01 -18.41 35.66
C ILE A 22 -0.70 -18.99 34.29
N VAL A 23 0.53 -19.47 34.10
CA VAL A 23 0.93 -20.18 32.88
C VAL A 23 -0.04 -21.35 32.71
N PRO A 24 -0.95 -21.31 31.72
CA PRO A 24 -1.93 -22.37 31.58
C PRO A 24 -1.19 -23.66 31.26
N LYS A 25 -1.40 -24.72 32.06
CA LYS A 25 -0.84 -26.06 31.76
C LYS A 25 -1.23 -26.56 30.35
N ASN A 26 -2.33 -26.03 29.80
CA ASN A 26 -2.83 -26.35 28.47
C ASN A 26 -2.38 -25.32 27.42
N LYS A 27 -1.58 -25.77 26.44
CA LYS A 27 -1.09 -24.95 25.31
C LYS A 27 -2.21 -24.23 24.55
N THR A 28 -3.37 -24.85 24.37
CA THR A 28 -4.50 -24.24 23.66
C THR A 28 -5.07 -23.04 24.43
N LYS A 29 -5.14 -23.13 25.77
CA LYS A 29 -5.55 -22.01 26.61
C LYS A 29 -4.54 -20.87 26.53
N LEU A 30 -3.24 -21.17 26.57
CA LEU A 30 -2.18 -20.18 26.38
C LEU A 30 -2.30 -19.47 25.03
N TYR A 31 -2.46 -20.21 23.93
CA TYR A 31 -2.63 -19.60 22.60
C TYR A 31 -3.86 -18.70 22.54
N ASN A 32 -4.98 -19.11 23.11
CA ASN A 32 -6.18 -18.29 23.15
C ASN A 32 -5.96 -16.98 23.94
N VAL A 33 -5.24 -17.03 25.07
CA VAL A 33 -4.89 -15.81 25.84
C VAL A 33 -4.02 -14.86 25.01
N VAL A 34 -3.00 -15.38 24.32
CA VAL A 34 -2.12 -14.55 23.48
C VAL A 34 -2.89 -13.95 22.30
N ILE A 35 -3.79 -14.69 21.65
CA ILE A 35 -4.65 -14.15 20.59
C ILE A 35 -5.57 -13.06 21.14
N GLN A 36 -6.16 -13.27 22.32
CA GLN A 36 -7.04 -12.29 22.94
C GLN A 36 -6.29 -11.01 23.31
N LYS A 37 -5.06 -11.12 23.86
CA LYS A 37 -4.18 -9.96 24.09
C LYS A 37 -3.90 -9.19 22.79
N TYR A 38 -3.57 -9.90 21.70
CA TYR A 38 -3.36 -9.27 20.39
C TYR A 38 -4.58 -8.49 19.90
N LEU A 39 -5.78 -9.09 20.01
CA LEU A 39 -7.03 -8.44 19.61
C LEU A 39 -7.32 -7.20 20.47
N LEU A 40 -7.07 -7.28 21.78
CA LEU A 40 -7.20 -6.14 22.68
C LEU A 40 -6.20 -5.03 22.38
N PHE A 41 -4.93 -5.34 22.09
CA PHE A 41 -3.96 -4.32 21.65
C PHE A 41 -4.38 -3.66 20.34
N SER A 42 -4.83 -4.45 19.36
CA SER A 42 -5.29 -3.93 18.06
C SER A 42 -6.53 -3.03 18.21
N GLN A 43 -7.43 -3.37 19.15
CA GLN A 43 -8.57 -2.53 19.50
C GLN A 43 -8.13 -1.26 20.25
N LEU A 44 -7.23 -1.39 21.24
CA LEU A 44 -6.77 -0.28 22.08
C LEU A 44 -6.05 0.78 21.24
N LEU A 45 -5.17 0.38 20.32
CA LEU A 45 -4.47 1.31 19.43
C LEU A 45 -5.45 2.13 18.58
N ARG A 46 -6.51 1.50 18.04
CA ARG A 46 -7.56 2.19 17.27
C ARG A 46 -8.40 3.14 18.15
N LEU A 47 -8.70 2.73 19.38
CA LEU A 47 -9.44 3.58 20.31
C LEU A 47 -8.60 4.79 20.75
N LEU A 48 -7.31 4.60 20.96
CA LEU A 48 -6.38 5.69 21.30
C LEU A 48 -6.16 6.64 20.11
N ASP A 49 -6.02 6.11 18.90
CA ASP A 49 -5.99 6.90 17.66
C ASP A 49 -7.23 7.79 17.53
N ALA A 50 -8.43 7.20 17.62
CA ALA A 50 -9.69 7.95 17.61
C ALA A 50 -9.78 8.95 18.77
N LYS A 51 -9.26 8.61 19.95
CA LYS A 51 -9.27 9.50 21.12
C LYS A 51 -8.36 10.71 20.92
N ILE A 52 -7.15 10.54 20.38
CA ILE A 52 -6.24 11.66 20.10
C ILE A 52 -6.86 12.59 19.06
N GLN A 53 -7.55 12.06 18.06
CA GLN A 53 -8.26 12.87 17.06
C GLN A 53 -9.42 13.69 17.64
N ILE A 54 -10.05 13.22 18.73
CA ILE A 54 -11.12 13.94 19.43
C ILE A 54 -10.54 14.93 20.44
N ASP A 55 -9.42 14.56 21.09
CA ASP A 55 -8.83 15.25 22.24
C ASP A 55 -7.30 15.15 22.16
N PRO A 56 -6.66 16.12 21.47
CA PRO A 56 -5.25 16.10 21.12
C PRO A 56 -4.35 16.57 22.28
N SER A 57 -4.38 15.87 23.42
CA SER A 57 -3.52 16.21 24.56
C SER A 57 -2.18 15.48 24.53
N SER A 58 -1.15 16.12 25.10
CA SER A 58 0.18 15.56 25.31
C SER A 58 0.10 14.19 26.04
N ALA A 59 -0.75 14.11 27.07
CA ALA A 59 -1.00 12.91 27.86
C ALA A 59 -1.62 11.76 27.03
N ASN A 60 -2.63 12.05 26.17
CA ASN A 60 -3.24 11.03 25.32
C ASN A 60 -2.21 10.48 24.31
N LYS A 61 -1.38 11.36 23.73
CA LYS A 61 -0.30 10.97 22.82
C LYS A 61 0.77 10.14 23.54
N LEU A 62 1.20 10.52 24.74
CA LEU A 62 2.15 9.75 25.55
C LEU A 62 1.64 8.33 25.85
N VAL A 63 0.36 8.20 26.24
CA VAL A 63 -0.27 6.90 26.48
C VAL A 63 -0.29 6.06 25.20
N PHE A 64 -0.59 6.65 24.06
CA PHE A 64 -0.51 5.96 22.77
C PHE A 64 0.90 5.47 22.45
N LEU A 65 1.93 6.28 22.67
CA LEU A 65 3.33 5.89 22.46
C LEU A 65 3.73 4.74 23.38
N GLN A 66 3.37 4.81 24.68
CA GLN A 66 3.65 3.75 25.66
C GLN A 66 2.93 2.43 25.31
N VAL A 67 1.64 2.49 24.97
CA VAL A 67 0.89 1.31 24.54
C VAL A 67 1.46 0.73 23.25
N SER A 68 1.88 1.57 22.30
CA SER A 68 2.53 1.12 21.06
C SER A 68 3.83 0.37 21.35
N GLN A 69 4.66 0.87 22.28
CA GLN A 69 5.89 0.17 22.70
C GLN A 69 5.59 -1.21 23.29
N ILE A 70 4.66 -1.28 24.26
CA ILE A 70 4.31 -2.53 24.92
C ILE A 70 3.69 -3.52 23.91
N ALA A 71 2.80 -3.05 23.03
CA ALA A 71 2.18 -3.87 22.00
C ALA A 71 3.22 -4.43 21.01
N SER A 72 4.19 -3.61 20.58
CA SER A 72 5.29 -4.03 19.70
C SER A 72 6.20 -5.08 20.37
N HIS A 73 6.52 -4.87 21.64
CA HIS A 73 7.28 -5.83 22.44
C HIS A 73 6.53 -7.17 22.54
N PHE A 74 5.27 -7.14 23.00
CA PHE A 74 4.38 -8.31 23.09
C PHE A 74 4.26 -9.05 21.75
N PHE A 75 4.10 -8.31 20.65
CA PHE A 75 3.95 -8.91 19.33
C PHE A 75 5.20 -9.73 18.95
N SER A 76 6.38 -9.17 19.21
CA SER A 76 7.67 -9.78 18.87
C SER A 76 8.08 -10.90 19.84
N SER A 77 7.77 -10.76 21.13
CA SER A 77 8.18 -11.68 22.20
C SER A 77 7.20 -12.82 22.44
N GLU A 78 5.89 -12.61 22.27
CA GLU A 78 4.86 -13.61 22.55
C GLU A 78 4.08 -14.00 21.28
N PHE A 79 3.47 -13.05 20.58
CA PHE A 79 2.49 -13.34 19.53
C PHE A 79 3.10 -14.07 18.33
N ILE A 80 4.23 -13.59 17.80
CA ILE A 80 4.86 -14.23 16.64
C ILE A 80 5.43 -15.62 16.95
N ASN A 81 5.57 -15.95 18.24
CA ASN A 81 6.07 -17.25 18.68
C ASN A 81 4.96 -18.30 18.82
N LEU A 82 3.71 -17.94 18.53
CA LEU A 82 2.61 -18.90 18.42
C LEU A 82 2.88 -19.92 17.30
N SER A 83 2.38 -21.14 17.48
CA SER A 83 2.50 -22.20 16.48
C SER A 83 1.83 -21.82 15.16
N ASN A 84 2.45 -22.21 14.03
CA ASN A 84 1.91 -22.02 12.67
C ASN A 84 0.48 -22.53 12.49
N PHE A 85 0.08 -23.55 13.25
CA PHE A 85 -1.28 -24.06 13.25
C PHE A 85 -2.32 -23.00 13.65
N VAL A 86 -1.97 -22.11 14.59
CA VAL A 86 -2.83 -20.99 15.01
C VAL A 86 -3.11 -20.07 13.84
N PHE A 87 -2.07 -19.69 13.11
CA PHE A 87 -2.15 -18.79 11.96
C PHE A 87 -2.87 -19.43 10.76
N LYS A 88 -2.69 -20.73 10.53
CA LYS A 88 -3.47 -21.47 9.52
C LYS A 88 -4.98 -21.48 9.83
N LYS A 89 -5.35 -21.40 11.10
CA LYS A 89 -6.74 -21.33 11.57
C LYS A 89 -7.16 -19.93 12.01
N TRP A 90 -6.47 -18.89 11.55
CA TRP A 90 -6.68 -17.52 12.01
C TRP A 90 -8.14 -17.08 11.91
N HIS A 91 -8.78 -17.28 10.76
CA HIS A 91 -10.18 -16.90 10.56
C HIS A 91 -11.15 -17.63 11.52
N GLN A 92 -10.94 -18.93 11.75
CA GLN A 92 -11.73 -19.70 12.71
C GLN A 92 -11.52 -19.20 14.15
N LYS A 93 -10.30 -18.79 14.48
CA LYS A 93 -9.99 -18.18 15.78
C LYS A 93 -10.66 -16.82 15.95
N LEU A 94 -10.68 -15.99 14.90
CA LEU A 94 -11.41 -14.71 14.94
C LEU A 94 -12.90 -14.94 15.18
N ILE A 95 -13.53 -15.88 14.47
CA ILE A 95 -14.95 -16.24 14.69
C ILE A 95 -15.18 -16.71 16.13
N TYR A 96 -14.29 -17.55 16.68
CA TYR A 96 -14.38 -18.00 18.08
C TYR A 96 -14.39 -16.84 19.08
N PHE A 97 -13.67 -15.74 18.79
CA PHE A 97 -13.67 -14.52 19.60
C PHE A 97 -14.72 -13.49 19.16
N GLY A 98 -15.64 -13.83 18.25
CA GLY A 98 -16.64 -12.90 17.73
C GLY A 98 -16.07 -11.70 16.99
N CYS A 99 -14.87 -11.84 16.41
CA CYS A 99 -14.14 -10.78 15.74
C CYS A 99 -14.11 -10.99 14.22
N THR A 100 -14.07 -9.89 13.45
CA THR A 100 -13.81 -9.94 12.00
C THR A 100 -12.32 -9.70 11.72
N PRO A 101 -11.82 -9.98 10.49
CA PRO A 101 -10.45 -9.64 10.10
C PRO A 101 -10.11 -8.17 10.35
N ASP A 102 -11.02 -7.25 10.04
CA ASP A 102 -10.84 -5.80 10.29
C ASP A 102 -10.65 -5.47 11.78
N HIS A 103 -11.24 -6.26 12.68
CA HIS A 103 -11.02 -6.09 14.12
C HIS A 103 -9.62 -6.53 14.56
N ALA A 104 -8.97 -7.38 13.78
CA ALA A 104 -7.66 -7.91 14.06
C ALA A 104 -6.52 -7.15 13.36
N GLU A 105 -6.83 -6.23 12.44
CA GLU A 105 -5.83 -5.39 11.79
C GLU A 105 -5.34 -4.28 12.75
N ILE A 106 -4.03 -4.05 12.74
CA ILE A 106 -3.44 -2.87 13.39
C ILE A 106 -3.64 -1.68 12.46
N TYR A 107 -4.32 -0.65 12.96
CA TYR A 107 -4.67 0.55 12.21
C TYR A 107 -4.61 1.77 13.13
N PHE A 108 -3.86 2.79 12.72
CA PHE A 108 -3.81 4.10 13.37
C PHE A 108 -3.13 5.12 12.43
N TYR A 109 -3.36 6.40 12.66
CA TYR A 109 -2.71 7.49 11.95
C TYR A 109 -1.24 7.59 12.36
N SER A 110 -0.36 7.61 11.37
CA SER A 110 1.08 7.55 11.64
C SER A 110 1.58 8.75 12.42
N GLY A 111 1.01 9.96 12.21
CA GLY A 111 1.44 11.21 12.86
C GLY A 111 1.41 11.17 14.40
N HIS A 112 0.74 10.18 14.99
CA HIS A 112 0.80 9.96 16.44
C HIS A 112 2.13 9.35 16.91
N LEU A 113 2.86 8.66 16.05
CA LEU A 113 4.15 8.02 16.37
C LEU A 113 5.35 8.97 16.31
N HIS A 114 5.26 10.05 15.55
CA HIS A 114 6.38 10.97 15.35
C HIS A 114 6.10 12.35 15.97
N THR A 115 7.20 13.04 16.28
CA THR A 115 7.21 14.43 16.73
C THR A 115 7.64 15.31 15.57
N ASN A 116 6.75 16.20 15.10
CA ASN A 116 7.06 17.28 14.14
C ASN A 116 7.77 16.89 12.82
N ARG A 117 7.71 15.62 12.39
CA ARG A 117 8.37 15.15 11.15
C ARG A 117 7.64 15.53 9.87
N GLN A 118 6.35 15.84 9.95
CA GLN A 118 5.53 16.12 8.77
C GLN A 118 6.09 17.29 7.95
N PHE A 119 6.43 18.40 8.61
CA PHE A 119 6.98 19.59 7.94
C PHE A 119 8.23 19.26 7.11
N LEU A 120 9.17 18.52 7.70
CA LEU A 120 10.40 18.13 7.01
C LEU A 120 10.12 17.18 5.85
N PHE A 121 9.19 16.24 6.04
CA PHE A 121 8.76 15.31 5.00
C PHE A 121 8.15 16.03 3.80
N GLU A 122 7.28 17.02 4.03
CA GLU A 122 6.69 17.85 2.98
C GLU A 122 7.72 18.72 2.28
N LYS A 123 8.59 19.42 3.03
CA LYS A 123 9.67 20.22 2.45
C LYS A 123 10.58 19.38 1.53
N ARG A 124 10.96 18.17 1.96
CA ARG A 124 11.77 17.25 1.17
C ARG A 124 11.02 16.71 -0.04
N ARG A 125 9.70 16.49 0.04
CA ARG A 125 8.86 16.16 -1.11
C ARG A 125 8.95 17.25 -2.16
N ASP A 126 8.71 18.50 -1.77
CA ASP A 126 8.72 19.65 -2.67
C ASP A 126 10.11 19.83 -3.31
N THR A 127 11.17 19.59 -2.53
CA THR A 127 12.57 19.60 -3.03
C THR A 127 12.80 18.53 -4.12
N VAL A 128 12.30 17.30 -3.91
CA VAL A 128 12.40 16.23 -4.91
C VAL A 128 11.61 16.56 -6.16
N GLU A 129 10.39 17.06 -6.02
CA GLU A 129 9.53 17.44 -7.14
C GLU A 129 10.15 18.58 -7.97
N ASN A 130 10.70 19.61 -7.31
CA ASN A 130 11.39 20.71 -7.96
C ASN A 130 12.65 20.26 -8.71
N LEU A 131 13.48 19.41 -8.11
CA LEU A 131 14.68 18.87 -8.77
C LEU A 131 14.33 17.96 -9.95
N GLN A 132 13.28 17.15 -9.83
CA GLN A 132 12.80 16.33 -10.95
C GLN A 132 12.32 17.19 -12.12
N LEU A 133 11.56 18.25 -11.83
CA LEU A 133 11.12 19.20 -12.85
C LEU A 133 12.31 19.89 -13.55
N GLN A 134 13.32 20.33 -12.78
CA GLN A 134 14.54 20.92 -13.35
C GLN A 134 15.29 19.95 -14.26
N LEU A 135 15.44 18.69 -13.85
CA LEU A 135 16.07 17.65 -14.67
C LEU A 135 15.28 17.35 -15.95
N MET A 136 13.94 17.36 -15.89
CA MET A 136 13.10 17.20 -17.08
C MET A 136 13.26 18.37 -18.05
N ILE A 137 13.28 19.61 -17.54
CA ILE A 137 13.50 20.81 -18.36
C ILE A 137 14.88 20.75 -19.03
N GLN A 138 15.93 20.37 -18.30
CA GLN A 138 17.28 20.22 -18.86
C GLN A 138 17.35 19.14 -19.95
N GLN A 139 16.67 18.01 -19.76
CA GLN A 139 16.59 16.97 -20.79
C GLN A 139 15.87 17.47 -22.04
N GLN A 140 14.75 18.17 -21.89
CA GLN A 140 14.02 18.74 -23.02
C GLN A 140 14.83 19.81 -23.77
N LEU A 141 15.57 20.66 -23.05
CA LEU A 141 16.46 21.64 -23.67
C LEU A 141 17.58 20.94 -24.45
N HIS A 142 18.19 19.90 -23.89
CA HIS A 142 19.23 19.14 -24.58
C HIS A 142 18.69 18.37 -25.80
N GLU A 143 17.47 17.83 -25.72
CA GLU A 143 16.78 17.23 -26.87
C GLU A 143 16.48 18.27 -27.96
N GLN A 144 16.06 19.49 -27.58
CA GLN A 144 15.85 20.58 -28.54
C GLN A 144 17.16 21.05 -29.18
N GLU A 145 18.25 21.16 -28.42
CA GLU A 145 19.59 21.48 -28.94
C GLU A 145 20.08 20.38 -29.91
N ALA A 146 19.86 19.11 -29.58
CA ALA A 146 20.22 17.98 -30.44
C ALA A 146 19.38 17.91 -31.73
N ILE A 147 18.10 18.32 -31.68
CA ILE A 147 17.24 18.43 -32.88
C ILE A 147 17.71 19.59 -33.76
N ILE A 148 18.12 20.72 -33.18
CA ILE A 148 18.66 21.86 -33.91
C ILE A 148 20.02 21.54 -34.57
N GLU A 149 20.80 20.61 -34.01
CA GLU A 149 22.04 20.10 -34.65
C GLU A 149 21.80 19.06 -35.76
N LEU A 150 20.60 18.46 -35.86
CA LEU A 150 20.28 17.42 -36.84
C LEU A 150 19.40 17.91 -38.02
N GLU A 151 18.87 19.12 -37.97
CA GLU A 151 18.11 19.73 -39.08
C GLU A 151 18.97 20.66 -39.94
N LEU A 152 19.92 20.07 -40.67
CA LEU A 152 20.34 20.58 -41.98
C LEU A 152 20.56 19.38 -42.92
N PRO A 153 19.55 19.04 -43.75
CA PRO A 153 19.83 18.38 -45.01
C PRO A 153 19.30 19.19 -46.21
N GLU A 154 20.18 19.32 -47.19
CA GLU A 154 19.90 19.66 -48.58
C GLU A 154 18.86 18.68 -49.16
N ILE A 155 17.94 19.23 -49.94
CA ILE A 155 16.88 18.49 -50.64
C ILE A 155 17.50 17.88 -51.89
N GLU A 156 17.71 16.57 -51.88
CA GLU A 156 17.76 15.78 -53.12
C GLU A 156 16.76 14.62 -53.03
N GLU A 157 16.03 14.50 -54.13
CA GLU A 157 14.93 13.59 -54.40
C GLU A 157 15.44 12.15 -54.53
N GLU A 158 14.69 11.18 -54.01
CA GLU A 158 14.58 9.85 -54.63
C GLU A 158 13.35 9.11 -54.07
N GLU A 159 12.33 8.98 -54.93
CA GLU A 159 11.11 8.20 -54.72
C GLU A 159 11.35 6.72 -55.07
N GLU A 160 11.11 5.80 -54.12
CA GLU A 160 10.73 4.43 -54.46
C GLU A 160 9.56 3.91 -53.60
N GLN A 161 8.38 3.96 -54.22
CA GLN A 161 7.33 2.93 -54.26
C GLN A 161 6.77 2.38 -52.93
N MET A 162 5.88 3.17 -52.30
CA MET A 162 4.69 2.62 -51.64
C MET A 162 3.49 2.77 -52.57
N LYS A 163 2.89 1.65 -52.97
CA LYS A 163 1.69 1.57 -53.81
C LYS A 163 0.50 2.12 -53.02
N ASN A 164 0.27 3.43 -53.15
CA ASN A 164 -0.88 4.11 -52.59
C ASN A 164 -2.15 3.57 -53.24
N MET A 165 -2.97 2.86 -52.46
CA MET A 165 -4.36 2.58 -52.79
C MET A 165 -5.03 3.92 -53.06
N THR A 166 -5.56 4.11 -54.26
CA THR A 166 -6.19 5.39 -54.62
C THR A 166 -7.44 5.61 -53.77
N ILE A 167 -7.76 6.87 -53.47
CA ILE A 167 -8.96 7.24 -52.70
C ILE A 167 -10.21 6.63 -53.34
N ASP A 168 -10.23 6.53 -54.67
CA ASP A 168 -11.32 5.91 -55.43
C ASP A 168 -11.43 4.40 -55.19
N GLU A 169 -10.32 3.65 -55.09
CA GLU A 169 -10.33 2.23 -54.72
C GLU A 169 -10.81 2.02 -53.28
N ALA A 170 -10.33 2.85 -52.34
CA ALA A 170 -10.80 2.81 -50.95
C ALA A 170 -12.31 3.12 -50.87
N CYS A 171 -12.77 4.11 -51.63
CA CYS A 171 -14.18 4.47 -51.71
C CYS A 171 -15.01 3.33 -52.34
N HIS A 172 -14.50 2.64 -53.35
CA HIS A 172 -15.15 1.49 -53.97
C HIS A 172 -15.28 0.30 -53.00
N ILE A 173 -14.25 0.03 -52.20
CA ILE A 173 -14.26 -1.01 -51.17
C ILE A 173 -15.27 -0.68 -50.08
N VAL A 174 -15.25 0.56 -49.57
CA VAL A 174 -16.19 1.02 -48.54
C VAL A 174 -17.63 0.94 -49.05
N GLN A 175 -17.91 1.43 -50.26
CA GLN A 175 -19.25 1.36 -50.86
C GLN A 175 -19.71 -0.09 -51.11
N SER A 176 -18.79 -0.98 -51.48
CA SER A 176 -19.10 -2.41 -51.68
C SER A 176 -19.42 -3.10 -50.36
N ILE A 177 -18.66 -2.82 -49.30
CA ILE A 177 -18.92 -3.33 -47.95
C ILE A 177 -20.23 -2.76 -47.40
N GLU A 178 -20.50 -1.47 -47.60
CA GLU A 178 -21.73 -0.80 -47.19
C GLU A 178 -22.96 -1.42 -47.89
N ARG A 179 -22.89 -1.69 -49.20
CA ARG A 179 -23.95 -2.41 -49.94
C ARG A 179 -24.15 -3.85 -49.43
N ILE A 180 -23.08 -4.55 -49.06
CA ILE A 180 -23.17 -5.88 -48.44
C ILE A 180 -23.79 -5.80 -47.05
N TYR A 181 -23.47 -4.77 -46.27
CA TYR A 181 -24.01 -4.57 -44.93
C TYR A 181 -25.50 -4.22 -44.99
N GLN A 182 -25.89 -3.28 -45.88
CA GLN A 182 -27.28 -2.90 -46.10
C GLN A 182 -28.11 -4.07 -46.63
N SER A 183 -27.58 -4.89 -47.57
CA SER A 183 -28.29 -6.09 -48.05
C SER A 183 -28.46 -7.15 -46.96
N LYS A 184 -27.45 -7.38 -46.11
CA LYS A 184 -27.56 -8.28 -44.94
C LYS A 184 -28.55 -7.75 -43.89
N ALA A 185 -28.55 -6.44 -43.62
CA ALA A 185 -29.49 -5.80 -42.71
C ALA A 185 -30.92 -5.90 -43.23
N ARG A 186 -31.14 -5.60 -44.52
CA ARG A 186 -32.46 -5.71 -45.18
C ARG A 186 -32.95 -7.16 -45.22
N ARG A 187 -32.05 -8.13 -45.45
CA ARG A 187 -32.36 -9.57 -45.40
C ARG A 187 -32.74 -10.02 -43.99
N ARG A 188 -32.02 -9.60 -42.95
CA ARG A 188 -32.36 -9.90 -41.54
C ARG A 188 -33.70 -9.28 -41.15
N TYR A 189 -33.93 -8.02 -41.53
CA TYR A 189 -35.21 -7.35 -41.31
C TYR A 189 -36.37 -8.06 -42.01
N LEU A 190 -36.22 -8.42 -43.30
CA LEU A 190 -37.21 -9.19 -44.04
C LEU A 190 -37.41 -10.60 -43.46
N GLN A 191 -36.38 -11.23 -42.91
CA GLN A 191 -36.49 -12.51 -42.20
C GLN A 191 -37.26 -12.37 -40.89
N GLU A 192 -37.00 -11.32 -40.11
CA GLU A 192 -37.76 -11.04 -38.89
C GLU A 192 -39.21 -10.68 -39.19
N VAL A 193 -39.46 -9.89 -40.24
CA VAL A 193 -40.82 -9.56 -40.70
C VAL A 193 -41.53 -10.80 -41.20
N ARG A 194 -40.88 -11.67 -41.99
CA ARG A 194 -41.45 -12.95 -42.43
C ARG A 194 -41.70 -13.91 -41.27
N GLN A 195 -40.78 -14.01 -40.30
CA GLN A 195 -40.98 -14.86 -39.11
C GLN A 195 -42.12 -14.32 -38.23
N LYS A 196 -42.23 -13.00 -38.04
CA LYS A 196 -43.36 -12.38 -37.33
C LYS A 196 -44.67 -12.52 -38.09
N ALA A 197 -44.66 -12.43 -39.42
CA ALA A 197 -45.84 -12.65 -40.26
C ALA A 197 -46.28 -14.12 -40.25
N ILE A 198 -45.37 -15.09 -40.37
CA ILE A 198 -45.66 -16.53 -40.31
C ILE A 198 -46.23 -16.93 -38.94
N GLY A 199 -45.82 -16.26 -37.85
CA GLY A 199 -46.41 -16.41 -36.52
C GLY A 199 -47.83 -15.83 -36.38
N LEU A 200 -48.19 -14.82 -37.19
CA LEU A 200 -49.53 -14.20 -37.20
C LEU A 200 -50.52 -14.93 -38.12
N TYR A 201 -50.06 -15.65 -39.13
CA TYR A 201 -50.91 -16.31 -40.13
C TYR A 201 -51.44 -17.70 -39.75
N LYS A 202 -51.03 -18.29 -38.62
CA LYS A 202 -51.53 -19.61 -38.15
C LYS A 202 -52.74 -19.58 -37.21
N SER A 203 -53.33 -18.41 -36.93
CA SER A 203 -54.67 -18.33 -36.34
C SER A 203 -55.36 -17.04 -36.80
N LYS A 204 -56.10 -17.11 -37.91
CA LYS A 204 -56.96 -16.00 -38.35
C LYS A 204 -58.26 -16.03 -37.55
N GLU A 205 -58.27 -15.32 -36.43
CA GLU A 205 -59.42 -14.49 -36.08
C GLU A 205 -59.07 -13.06 -36.50
N ALA A 206 -59.97 -12.37 -37.19
CA ALA A 206 -59.79 -10.97 -37.53
C ALA A 206 -59.70 -10.15 -36.22
N LEU A 207 -58.49 -9.76 -35.85
CA LEU A 207 -58.28 -8.95 -34.66
C LEU A 207 -58.73 -7.52 -34.98
N ASP A 208 -59.77 -7.07 -34.30
CA ASP A 208 -60.24 -5.68 -34.32
C ASP A 208 -59.06 -4.70 -34.10
N PRO A 209 -58.84 -3.73 -35.01
CA PRO A 209 -57.74 -2.76 -34.92
C PRO A 209 -57.67 -2.05 -33.56
N ASN A 210 -58.81 -1.76 -32.94
CA ASN A 210 -58.87 -1.11 -31.63
C ASN A 210 -58.32 -2.03 -30.54
N LYS A 211 -58.65 -3.32 -30.57
CA LYS A 211 -58.11 -4.33 -29.64
C LYS A 211 -56.61 -4.54 -29.86
N ALA A 212 -56.13 -4.47 -31.11
CA ALA A 212 -54.70 -4.55 -31.42
C ALA A 212 -53.92 -3.37 -30.84
N ILE A 213 -54.42 -2.14 -30.99
CA ILE A 213 -53.82 -0.93 -30.42
C ILE A 213 -53.74 -1.03 -28.90
N VAL A 214 -54.83 -1.43 -28.23
CA VAL A 214 -54.85 -1.61 -26.78
C VAL A 214 -53.83 -2.66 -26.33
N ARG A 215 -53.70 -3.79 -27.04
CA ARG A 215 -52.69 -4.82 -26.74
C ARG A 215 -51.26 -4.29 -26.92
N ILE A 216 -50.98 -3.57 -28.00
CA ILE A 216 -49.65 -2.97 -28.25
C ILE A 216 -49.33 -1.95 -27.15
N GLN A 217 -50.26 -1.08 -26.80
CA GLN A 217 -50.08 -0.09 -25.73
C GLN A 217 -49.82 -0.76 -24.38
N ALA A 218 -50.57 -1.82 -24.04
CA ALA A 218 -50.36 -2.58 -22.81
C ALA A 218 -48.98 -3.26 -22.78
N ILE A 219 -48.55 -3.88 -23.88
CA ILE A 219 -47.22 -4.50 -23.99
C ILE A 219 -46.12 -3.45 -23.84
N THR A 220 -46.25 -2.31 -24.53
CA THR A 220 -45.27 -1.22 -24.49
C THR A 220 -45.18 -0.60 -23.08
N ARG A 221 -46.32 -0.30 -22.45
CA ARG A 221 -46.38 0.19 -21.06
C ARG A 221 -45.72 -0.80 -20.10
N GLY A 222 -46.02 -2.10 -20.24
CA GLY A 222 -45.40 -3.15 -19.44
C GLY A 222 -43.89 -3.29 -19.68
N TYR A 223 -43.42 -3.14 -20.93
CA TYR A 223 -42.00 -3.13 -21.25
C TYR A 223 -41.29 -1.93 -20.62
N LEU A 224 -41.84 -0.72 -20.76
CA LEU A 224 -41.29 0.49 -20.17
C LEU A 224 -41.25 0.42 -18.64
N ALA A 225 -42.33 -0.06 -18.01
CA ALA A 225 -42.39 -0.26 -16.56
C ALA A 225 -41.33 -1.27 -16.08
N ARG A 226 -41.14 -2.40 -16.78
CA ARG A 226 -40.09 -3.38 -16.45
C ARG A 226 -38.69 -2.82 -16.67
N LYS A 227 -38.48 -2.05 -17.74
CA LYS A 227 -37.20 -1.37 -18.02
C LYS A 227 -36.86 -0.39 -16.91
N GLU A 228 -37.83 0.41 -16.47
CA GLU A 228 -37.66 1.39 -15.41
C GLU A 228 -37.46 0.72 -14.04
N THR A 229 -38.23 -0.32 -13.72
CA THR A 229 -38.04 -1.11 -12.50
C THR A 229 -36.66 -1.76 -12.44
N ARG A 230 -36.16 -2.28 -13.58
CA ARG A 230 -34.78 -2.80 -13.66
C ARG A 230 -33.76 -1.69 -13.45
N ARG A 231 -33.94 -0.52 -14.07
CA ARG A 231 -33.07 0.64 -13.89
C ARG A 231 -33.00 1.07 -12.42
N MET A 232 -34.15 1.20 -11.75
CA MET A 232 -34.22 1.53 -10.32
C MET A 232 -33.56 0.46 -9.45
N ARG A 233 -33.78 -0.83 -9.73
CA ARG A 233 -33.12 -1.93 -9.01
C ARG A 233 -31.60 -1.93 -9.22
N ASP A 234 -31.13 -1.66 -10.43
CA ASP A 234 -29.70 -1.56 -10.72
C ASP A 234 -29.06 -0.35 -10.00
N GLN A 235 -29.80 0.76 -9.88
CA GLN A 235 -29.39 1.92 -9.09
C GLN A 235 -29.34 1.61 -7.59
N GLU A 236 -30.35 0.94 -7.06
CA GLU A 236 -30.39 0.48 -5.67
C GLU A 236 -29.24 -0.49 -5.37
N HIS A 237 -29.02 -1.51 -6.21
CA HIS A 237 -27.89 -2.42 -6.09
C HIS A 237 -26.55 -1.71 -6.20
N SER A 238 -26.44 -0.63 -6.99
CA SER A 238 -25.25 0.21 -7.04
C SER A 238 -25.08 1.04 -5.78
N ALA A 239 -26.14 1.60 -5.22
CA ALA A 239 -26.09 2.37 -3.97
C ALA A 239 -25.72 1.49 -2.77
N LEU A 240 -26.25 0.26 -2.73
CA LEU A 240 -25.99 -0.72 -1.66
C LEU A 240 -24.65 -1.47 -1.81
N GLY A 241 -23.86 -1.21 -2.87
CA GLY A 241 -22.60 -1.92 -3.11
C GLY A 241 -22.74 -3.37 -3.59
N LEU A 242 -23.96 -3.83 -3.88
CA LEU A 242 -24.26 -5.20 -4.33
C LEU A 242 -23.93 -5.45 -5.80
N SER A 243 -23.86 -4.39 -6.61
CA SER A 243 -23.34 -4.45 -7.98
C SER A 243 -21.84 -4.19 -8.02
N THR A 244 -21.15 -4.69 -9.05
CA THR A 244 -19.73 -4.39 -9.26
C THR A 244 -19.46 -2.88 -9.33
N LYS A 245 -20.36 -2.10 -9.93
CA LYS A 245 -20.27 -0.63 -9.95
C LYS A 245 -20.30 -0.06 -8.53
N GLY A 246 -21.28 -0.48 -7.74
CA GLY A 246 -21.43 -0.05 -6.36
C GLY A 246 -20.20 -0.37 -5.50
N LEU A 247 -19.70 -1.60 -5.60
CA LEU A 247 -18.49 -2.04 -4.90
C LEU A 247 -17.26 -1.21 -5.29
N LEU A 248 -17.04 -0.96 -6.58
CA LEU A 248 -15.89 -0.18 -7.03
C LEU A 248 -15.99 1.29 -6.57
N LEU A 249 -17.20 1.85 -6.54
CA LEU A 249 -17.42 3.20 -6.03
C LEU A 249 -17.23 3.27 -4.51
N SER A 250 -17.69 2.27 -3.74
CA SER A 250 -17.51 2.24 -2.29
C SER A 250 -16.04 2.09 -1.90
N LEU A 251 -15.26 1.32 -2.67
CA LEU A 251 -13.81 1.18 -2.45
C LEU A 251 -13.04 2.49 -2.67
N ASN A 252 -13.58 3.42 -3.46
CA ASN A 252 -13.01 4.74 -3.69
C ASN A 252 -13.53 5.80 -2.72
N SER A 253 -14.45 5.46 -1.81
CA SER A 253 -14.86 6.42 -0.78
C SER A 253 -13.60 6.81 0.00
N PRO A 254 -13.22 8.10 0.00
CA PRO A 254 -12.05 8.53 0.73
C PRO A 254 -12.32 8.17 2.19
N LYS A 255 -11.54 7.24 2.74
CA LYS A 255 -11.42 7.15 4.18
C LYS A 255 -10.86 8.50 4.58
N THR A 256 -11.69 9.37 5.14
CA THR A 256 -11.28 10.70 5.61
C THR A 256 -10.04 10.49 6.46
N SER A 257 -8.89 10.92 5.93
CA SER A 257 -7.66 10.86 6.68
C SER A 257 -7.90 11.70 7.94
N PRO A 258 -7.55 11.18 9.12
CA PRO A 258 -7.58 11.94 10.35
C PRO A 258 -6.97 13.32 10.13
N LYS A 259 -7.67 14.37 10.58
CA LYS A 259 -7.12 15.73 10.55
C LYS A 259 -5.86 15.73 11.40
N GLU A 260 -4.79 16.24 10.84
CA GLU A 260 -3.52 16.37 11.55
C GLU A 260 -3.70 17.34 12.72
N MET A 261 -3.27 16.91 13.91
CA MET A 261 -3.32 17.74 15.12
C MET A 261 -1.91 17.87 15.66
N LYS A 262 -1.45 19.12 15.83
CA LYS A 262 -0.10 19.45 16.30
C LYS A 262 0.00 19.24 17.81
N VAL A 263 0.13 17.97 18.22
CA VAL A 263 0.43 17.63 19.62
C VAL A 263 1.90 17.31 19.74
N HIS A 264 2.63 18.19 20.42
CA HIS A 264 4.02 17.95 20.76
C HIS A 264 4.09 17.20 22.10
N VAL A 265 4.91 16.15 22.15
CA VAL A 265 5.32 15.52 23.39
C VAL A 265 6.84 15.60 23.39
N PRO A 266 7.45 16.42 24.27
CA PRO A 266 8.89 16.54 24.35
C PRO A 266 9.53 15.15 24.58
N PRO A 267 10.64 14.81 23.91
CA PRO A 267 11.33 13.53 24.11
C PRO A 267 11.69 13.27 25.58
N GLU A 268 12.01 14.31 26.34
CA GLU A 268 12.37 14.26 27.76
C GLU A 268 11.19 13.85 28.66
N MET A 269 9.95 14.14 28.25
CA MET A 269 8.74 13.72 28.98
C MET A 269 8.37 12.25 28.71
N CYS A 270 9.02 11.61 27.73
CA CYS A 270 8.81 10.20 27.39
C CYS A 270 9.62 9.25 28.27
N ALA A 271 9.46 9.32 29.59
CA ALA A 271 9.85 8.22 30.46
C ALA A 271 8.90 7.03 30.19
N PHE A 272 9.27 6.16 29.25
CA PHE A 272 8.45 5.02 28.87
C PHE A 272 8.27 4.06 30.05
N LYS A 273 7.04 4.02 30.55
CA LYS A 273 6.60 3.00 31.51
C LYS A 273 6.74 1.62 30.88
N MET A 274 7.24 0.67 31.66
CA MET A 274 7.51 -0.69 31.17
C MET A 274 6.27 -1.60 31.28
N ASN A 275 5.30 -1.26 32.13
CA ASN A 275 4.17 -2.12 32.48
C ASN A 275 2.82 -1.43 32.21
N LEU A 276 1.80 -2.22 31.85
CA LEU A 276 0.47 -1.69 31.54
C LEU A 276 -0.25 -1.08 32.76
N SER A 277 0.01 -1.57 33.96
CA SER A 277 -0.58 -1.05 35.20
C SER A 277 -0.21 0.41 35.44
N ASP A 278 1.07 0.76 35.22
CA ASP A 278 1.55 2.13 35.37
C ASP A 278 0.94 3.05 34.32
N VAL A 279 0.77 2.56 33.08
CA VAL A 279 0.12 3.30 31.99
C VAL A 279 -1.35 3.55 32.33
N LEU A 280 -2.03 2.56 32.91
CA LEU A 280 -3.42 2.69 33.35
C LEU A 280 -3.57 3.69 34.50
N GLU A 281 -2.68 3.65 35.49
CA GLU A 281 -2.67 4.61 36.59
C GLU A 281 -2.38 6.03 36.10
N TYR A 282 -1.42 6.19 35.19
CA TYR A 282 -1.15 7.48 34.54
C TYR A 282 -2.36 7.99 33.79
N LEU A 283 -3.01 7.13 33.00
CA LEU A 283 -4.21 7.47 32.26
C LEU A 283 -5.33 7.89 33.22
N LYS A 284 -5.55 7.17 34.33
CA LYS A 284 -6.55 7.53 35.35
C LYS A 284 -6.26 8.89 35.99
N SER A 285 -4.99 9.19 36.26
CA SER A 285 -4.56 10.39 36.99
C SER A 285 -4.49 11.65 36.12
N ASN A 286 -4.17 11.51 34.83
CA ASN A 286 -3.99 12.63 33.91
C ASN A 286 -5.18 12.79 32.93
N TYR A 287 -6.26 12.04 33.14
CA TYR A 287 -7.47 12.16 32.33
C TYR A 287 -8.19 13.48 32.62
N PHE A 288 -8.53 14.25 31.58
CA PHE A 288 -9.23 15.56 31.67
C PHE A 288 -8.42 16.74 32.21
N ILE A 289 -7.09 16.64 32.29
CA ILE A 289 -6.30 17.87 32.24
C ILE A 289 -6.39 18.33 30.79
N VAL A 290 -7.45 19.10 30.48
CA VAL A 290 -7.42 19.99 29.34
C VAL A 290 -6.32 20.96 29.71
N GLU A 291 -5.12 20.71 29.20
CA GLU A 291 -4.09 21.74 29.17
C GLU A 291 -4.81 22.96 28.61
N LYS A 292 -4.90 24.02 29.41
CA LYS A 292 -5.44 25.28 28.90
C LYS A 292 -4.62 25.57 27.65
N ASP A 293 -5.28 25.96 26.56
CA ASP A 293 -4.60 26.51 25.40
C ASP A 293 -3.76 27.68 25.93
N GLU A 294 -2.48 27.43 26.24
CA GLU A 294 -1.50 28.45 26.54
C GLU A 294 -1.24 29.15 25.21
N ASN A 295 -2.21 29.99 24.82
CA ASN A 295 -2.19 30.84 23.64
C ASN A 295 -1.15 31.97 23.74
N ASP A 296 -0.33 32.01 24.79
CA ASP A 296 0.59 33.13 25.07
C ASP A 296 2.06 32.72 25.19
N ALA A 297 2.41 31.47 24.91
CA ALA A 297 3.79 31.03 24.92
C ALA A 297 4.30 30.86 23.48
N ASP A 298 4.94 31.92 22.98
CA ASP A 298 5.99 31.92 21.95
C ASP A 298 7.22 31.09 22.42
N GLU A 299 6.98 30.03 23.19
CA GLU A 299 7.97 29.10 23.73
C GLU A 299 8.43 28.22 22.58
N THR A 300 9.47 28.73 21.90
CA THR A 300 10.63 27.97 21.44
C THR A 300 10.30 26.49 21.20
N LEU A 301 9.50 26.24 20.15
CA LEU A 301 9.46 24.93 19.51
C LEU A 301 10.91 24.45 19.45
N PRO A 302 11.27 23.29 20.06
CA PRO A 302 12.63 22.79 19.93
C PRO A 302 12.93 22.82 18.44
N PRO A 303 14.04 23.47 18.02
CA PRO A 303 14.29 23.73 16.62
C PRO A 303 14.15 22.37 15.95
N ASN A 304 13.13 22.23 15.10
CA ASN A 304 13.11 21.16 14.12
C ASN A 304 14.53 21.12 13.61
N VAL A 305 15.26 20.02 13.80
CA VAL A 305 16.71 19.95 13.53
C VAL A 305 16.89 19.93 12.00
N PHE A 306 16.41 20.98 11.36
CA PHE A 306 16.67 21.39 10.02
C PHE A 306 18.13 21.82 10.04
N SER A 307 18.96 20.89 9.61
CA SER A 307 20.36 21.13 9.41
C SER A 307 20.55 21.42 7.93
N GLU A 308 20.99 22.63 7.60
CA GLU A 308 21.34 22.99 6.22
C GLU A 308 22.34 21.98 5.63
N HIS A 309 23.25 21.47 6.47
CA HIS A 309 24.18 20.41 6.07
C HIS A 309 23.47 19.11 5.69
N THR A 310 22.49 18.69 6.49
CA THR A 310 21.71 17.46 6.23
C THR A 310 20.88 17.60 4.96
N GLU A 311 20.27 18.76 4.74
CA GLU A 311 19.48 19.00 3.52
C GLU A 311 20.36 19.15 2.28
N SER A 312 21.54 19.77 2.37
CA SER A 312 22.52 19.77 1.28
C SER A 312 22.96 18.34 0.92
N ASN A 313 23.16 17.48 1.92
CA ASN A 313 23.41 16.06 1.69
C ASN A 313 22.21 15.37 1.04
N PHE A 314 20.99 15.69 1.45
CA PHE A 314 19.77 15.17 0.85
C PHE A 314 19.64 15.57 -0.63
N GLU A 315 19.75 16.86 -0.97
CA GLU A 315 19.72 17.37 -2.34
C GLU A 315 20.77 16.70 -3.23
N THR A 316 21.99 16.53 -2.70
CA THR A 316 23.05 15.79 -3.38
C THR A 316 22.61 14.35 -3.68
N LEU A 317 22.02 13.66 -2.70
CA LEU A 317 21.52 12.29 -2.90
C LEU A 317 20.32 12.21 -3.85
N VAL A 318 19.46 13.24 -3.90
CA VAL A 318 18.36 13.34 -4.87
C VAL A 318 18.90 13.52 -6.28
N SER A 319 19.87 14.43 -6.48
CA SER A 319 20.48 14.69 -7.79
C SER A 319 21.15 13.45 -8.41
N VAL A 320 21.65 12.54 -7.57
CA VAL A 320 22.26 11.27 -7.98
C VAL A 320 21.24 10.14 -8.11
N GLY A 321 19.97 10.40 -7.79
CA GLY A 321 18.86 9.44 -7.91
C GLY A 321 18.80 8.40 -6.79
N VAL A 322 19.47 8.65 -5.66
CA VAL A 322 19.51 7.76 -4.48
C VAL A 322 18.38 8.09 -3.51
N ALA A 323 18.17 9.37 -3.20
CA ALA A 323 17.11 9.81 -2.30
C ALA A 323 15.81 10.05 -3.07
N LEU A 324 14.69 9.60 -2.49
CA LEU A 324 13.36 9.69 -3.07
C LEU A 324 12.37 10.14 -2.00
N CYS A 325 11.31 10.84 -2.43
CA CYS A 325 10.14 11.06 -1.59
C CYS A 325 9.14 9.92 -1.83
N PRO A 326 8.75 9.16 -0.80
CA PRO A 326 7.79 8.07 -0.96
C PRO A 326 6.36 8.62 -1.16
N GLN A 327 5.63 8.07 -2.13
CA GLN A 327 4.29 8.57 -2.50
C GLN A 327 3.15 7.59 -2.19
N ILE A 328 3.48 6.33 -1.95
CA ILE A 328 2.49 5.27 -1.73
C ILE A 328 2.06 5.29 -0.27
N ASP A 329 0.76 5.40 0.01
CA ASP A 329 0.26 5.24 1.38
C ASP A 329 0.13 3.75 1.76
N LEU A 330 0.51 3.40 2.99
CA LEU A 330 0.48 2.03 3.51
C LEU A 330 -0.92 1.43 3.55
N PHE A 331 -1.93 2.23 3.84
CA PHE A 331 -3.32 1.76 3.87
C PHE A 331 -3.95 1.69 2.47
N SER A 332 -3.33 2.33 1.47
CA SER A 332 -3.73 2.17 0.07
C SER A 332 -3.37 0.78 -0.49
N LEU A 333 -2.35 0.12 0.06
CA LEU A 333 -1.94 -1.22 -0.32
C LEU A 333 -2.96 -2.27 0.15
N VAL A 334 -3.20 -3.28 -0.70
CA VAL A 334 -4.02 -4.44 -0.36
C VAL A 334 -3.32 -5.20 0.76
N PRO A 335 -4.01 -5.57 1.86
CA PRO A 335 -3.41 -6.45 2.86
C PRO A 335 -3.05 -7.79 2.22
N VAL A 336 -1.84 -8.26 2.45
CA VAL A 336 -1.33 -9.51 1.86
C VAL A 336 -0.76 -10.36 2.98
N LYS A 337 -1.14 -11.64 3.01
CA LYS A 337 -0.55 -12.65 3.87
C LYS A 337 0.81 -13.06 3.32
N VAL A 338 1.80 -13.00 4.19
CA VAL A 338 3.17 -13.37 3.87
C VAL A 338 3.66 -14.43 4.82
N VAL A 339 4.64 -15.22 4.37
CA VAL A 339 5.39 -16.09 5.26
C VAL A 339 6.55 -15.28 5.83
N VAL A 340 6.64 -15.19 7.15
CA VAL A 340 7.72 -14.51 7.86
C VAL A 340 8.57 -15.55 8.58
N LYS A 341 9.88 -15.57 8.33
CA LYS A 341 10.86 -16.37 9.06
C LYS A 341 11.76 -15.48 9.90
N SER A 342 11.99 -15.85 11.15
CA SER A 342 13.00 -15.20 11.99
C SER A 342 14.38 -15.79 11.68
N THR A 343 15.40 -14.95 11.51
CA THR A 343 16.77 -15.44 11.27
C THR A 343 17.41 -16.02 12.52
N SER A 344 16.97 -15.59 13.71
CA SER A 344 17.43 -16.12 15.00
C SER A 344 16.79 -17.45 15.39
N LYS A 345 15.65 -17.82 14.80
CA LYS A 345 14.89 -19.04 15.14
C LYS A 345 14.73 -19.90 13.89
N SER A 346 15.70 -20.78 13.63
CA SER A 346 15.91 -21.47 12.34
C SER A 346 14.74 -22.29 11.79
N SER A 347 13.71 -22.62 12.58
CA SER A 347 12.59 -23.47 12.16
C SER A 347 11.21 -22.81 12.22
N HIS A 348 11.07 -21.61 12.78
CA HIS A 348 9.74 -21.00 12.99
C HIS A 348 9.36 -20.05 11.84
N SER A 349 8.17 -20.26 11.25
CA SER A 349 7.70 -19.50 10.09
C SER A 349 6.23 -19.13 10.22
N VAL A 350 5.91 -17.85 10.41
CA VAL A 350 4.53 -17.41 10.62
C VAL A 350 3.88 -17.00 9.31
N ILE A 351 2.61 -17.33 9.10
CA ILE A 351 1.81 -16.77 8.01
C ILE A 351 0.92 -15.68 8.60
N PHE A 352 1.12 -14.42 8.22
CA PHE A 352 0.36 -13.32 8.80
C PHE A 352 0.17 -12.16 7.83
N ASP A 353 -0.78 -11.29 8.14
CA ASP A 353 -0.97 -10.03 7.42
C ASP A 353 0.30 -9.18 7.49
N LEU A 354 0.83 -8.83 6.31
CA LEU A 354 2.06 -8.06 6.19
C LEU A 354 1.91 -6.67 6.80
N ARG A 355 0.76 -6.01 6.66
CA ARG A 355 0.58 -4.64 7.18
C ARG A 355 0.74 -4.62 8.70
N SER A 356 -0.02 -5.45 9.39
CA SER A 356 -0.01 -5.54 10.86
C SER A 356 1.36 -5.99 11.36
N TYR A 357 2.01 -6.94 10.66
CA TYR A 357 3.37 -7.35 10.95
C TYR A 357 4.38 -6.19 10.84
N MET A 358 4.34 -5.43 9.74
CA MET A 358 5.24 -4.30 9.50
C MET A 358 5.00 -3.17 10.51
N LEU A 359 3.75 -2.89 10.86
CA LEU A 359 3.42 -1.88 11.86
C LEU A 359 3.99 -2.25 13.24
N ALA A 360 3.72 -3.48 13.68
CA ALA A 360 4.12 -3.96 15.00
C ALA A 360 5.64 -4.15 15.13
N THR A 361 6.32 -4.66 14.10
CA THR A 361 7.73 -5.06 14.21
C THR A 361 8.72 -4.10 13.60
N VAL A 362 8.28 -3.20 12.70
CA VAL A 362 9.17 -2.29 11.97
C VAL A 362 8.80 -0.84 12.25
N ALA A 363 7.55 -0.45 11.97
CA ALA A 363 7.14 0.95 12.01
C ALA A 363 7.18 1.52 13.43
N ILE A 364 6.56 0.84 14.40
CA ILE A 364 6.56 1.27 15.80
C ILE A 364 7.99 1.30 16.36
N PRO A 365 8.81 0.23 16.29
CA PRO A 365 10.20 0.28 16.76
C PRO A 365 11.03 1.38 16.10
N HIS A 366 10.89 1.58 14.78
CA HIS A 366 11.62 2.64 14.08
C HIS A 366 11.21 4.02 14.59
N ALA A 367 9.91 4.30 14.65
CA ALA A 367 9.43 5.62 15.07
C ALA A 367 9.77 5.93 16.53
N LEU A 368 9.69 4.92 17.41
CA LEU A 368 9.97 5.08 18.82
C LEU A 368 11.47 5.14 19.15
N SER A 369 12.34 4.56 18.33
CA SER A 369 13.80 4.59 18.60
C SER A 369 14.44 5.98 18.56
N ALA A 370 13.74 7.02 18.10
CA ALA A 370 14.20 8.40 18.23
C ALA A 370 13.91 9.02 19.60
N PHE A 371 13.08 8.36 20.41
CA PHE A 371 12.86 8.77 21.78
C PHE A 371 13.89 8.10 22.69
N GLU A 372 14.35 8.85 23.69
CA GLU A 372 15.28 8.37 24.70
C GLU A 372 14.63 7.24 25.51
N ASN A 373 15.45 6.32 26.04
CA ASN A 373 15.02 5.19 26.90
C ASN A 373 14.17 4.08 26.25
N THR A 374 14.02 4.06 24.93
CA THR A 374 13.33 2.93 24.28
C THR A 374 14.21 1.68 24.25
N THR A 375 13.63 0.53 24.63
CA THR A 375 14.31 -0.77 24.63
C THR A 375 14.08 -1.56 23.34
N LEU A 376 13.33 -0.99 22.39
CA LEU A 376 12.95 -1.66 21.16
C LEU A 376 14.14 -1.77 20.21
N LYS A 377 14.54 -3.01 19.94
CA LYS A 377 15.48 -3.29 18.86
C LYS A 377 14.76 -3.18 17.52
N ARG A 378 15.40 -2.53 16.56
CA ARG A 378 14.89 -2.43 15.20
C ARG A 378 14.95 -3.78 14.50
N ASN A 379 13.91 -4.06 13.72
CA ASN A 379 13.80 -5.26 12.93
C ASN A 379 14.16 -4.93 11.47
N HIS A 380 15.43 -5.11 11.09
CA HIS A 380 15.81 -5.04 9.68
C HIS A 380 15.21 -6.23 8.92
N VAL A 381 14.60 -5.96 7.77
CA VAL A 381 13.78 -6.97 7.06
C VAL A 381 14.34 -7.26 5.68
N LEU A 382 14.39 -8.54 5.32
CA LEU A 382 14.68 -9.01 3.97
C LEU A 382 13.39 -9.44 3.27
N PHE A 383 13.01 -8.74 2.22
CA PHE A 383 11.89 -9.08 1.35
C PHE A 383 12.33 -10.00 0.22
N VAL A 384 11.84 -11.23 0.25
CA VAL A 384 12.11 -12.27 -0.74
C VAL A 384 10.86 -12.50 -1.60
N GLY A 385 10.98 -12.46 -2.92
CA GLY A 385 9.86 -12.78 -3.79
C GLY A 385 10.13 -12.54 -5.27
N ARG A 386 9.27 -13.07 -6.13
CA ARG A 386 9.39 -12.91 -7.59
C ARG A 386 9.40 -11.42 -8.00
N PRO A 387 9.91 -11.06 -9.19
CA PRO A 387 9.70 -9.74 -9.76
C PRO A 387 8.23 -9.34 -9.73
N LYS A 388 7.92 -8.06 -9.58
CA LYS A 388 6.54 -7.50 -9.51
C LYS A 388 5.70 -7.94 -8.30
N SER A 389 6.25 -8.65 -7.31
CA SER A 389 5.54 -9.03 -6.07
C SER A 389 5.10 -7.87 -5.15
N GLY A 390 5.42 -6.61 -5.47
CA GLY A 390 5.05 -5.44 -4.67
C GLY A 390 6.04 -5.07 -3.55
N ARG A 391 7.17 -5.78 -3.43
CA ARG A 391 8.22 -5.55 -2.42
C ARG A 391 8.64 -4.08 -2.28
N SER A 392 8.89 -3.41 -3.41
CA SER A 392 9.26 -1.98 -3.40
C SER A 392 8.10 -1.08 -3.02
N SER A 393 6.88 -1.39 -3.44
CA SER A 393 5.69 -0.64 -3.04
C SER A 393 5.46 -0.69 -1.53
N TRP A 394 5.71 -1.84 -0.90
CA TRP A 394 5.64 -1.97 0.56
C TRP A 394 6.75 -1.21 1.29
N THR A 395 7.96 -1.17 0.72
CA THR A 395 9.07 -0.40 1.30
C THR A 395 8.81 1.11 1.21
N GLU A 396 8.30 1.56 0.07
CA GLU A 396 7.90 2.95 -0.14
C GLU A 396 6.74 3.35 0.77
N ALA A 397 5.73 2.47 0.88
CA ALA A 397 4.61 2.66 1.78
C ALA A 397 5.01 2.76 3.25
N LEU A 398 5.96 1.93 3.68
CA LEU A 398 6.53 2.01 5.02
C LEU A 398 7.23 3.36 5.24
N ALA A 399 8.05 3.82 4.29
CA ALA A 399 8.74 5.10 4.39
C ALA A 399 7.75 6.28 4.44
N HIS A 400 6.72 6.27 3.60
CA HIS A 400 5.65 7.27 3.62
C HIS A 400 4.91 7.27 4.96
N PHE A 401 4.54 6.09 5.49
CA PHE A 401 3.90 5.97 6.79
C PHE A 401 4.79 6.56 7.90
N LEU A 402 6.09 6.28 7.88
CA LEU A 402 7.05 6.77 8.86
C LEU A 402 7.44 8.24 8.68
N ARG A 403 6.95 8.92 7.64
CA ARG A 403 7.41 10.27 7.24
C ARG A 403 8.94 10.33 7.13
N ALA A 404 9.53 9.22 6.67
CA ALA A 404 10.95 9.02 6.57
C ALA A 404 11.44 9.27 5.14
N THR A 405 12.69 9.71 5.01
CA THR A 405 13.34 9.75 3.70
C THR A 405 13.61 8.33 3.21
N LEU A 406 13.27 8.04 1.95
CA LEU A 406 13.57 6.76 1.31
C LEU A 406 14.87 6.87 0.51
N LEU A 407 15.90 6.13 0.91
CA LEU A 407 17.12 5.95 0.13
C LEU A 407 17.06 4.63 -0.63
N ARG A 408 17.15 4.66 -1.95
CA ARG A 408 17.09 3.50 -2.81
C ARG A 408 18.45 3.23 -3.40
N LEU A 409 19.03 2.10 -3.01
CA LEU A 409 20.36 1.67 -3.44
C LEU A 409 20.23 0.56 -4.47
N ASP A 410 20.77 0.81 -5.65
CA ASP A 410 20.87 -0.15 -6.73
C ASP A 410 22.24 -0.10 -7.41
N LYS A 411 22.49 -1.02 -8.35
CA LYS A 411 23.77 -1.05 -9.07
C LYS A 411 24.05 0.27 -9.80
N LYS A 412 23.01 0.94 -10.31
CA LYS A 412 23.10 2.19 -11.08
C LYS A 412 23.50 3.38 -10.21
N SER A 413 23.10 3.36 -8.94
CA SER A 413 23.42 4.37 -7.92
C SER A 413 24.93 4.58 -7.76
N PHE A 414 25.73 3.57 -8.07
CA PHE A 414 27.20 3.59 -7.91
C PHE A 414 27.98 3.61 -9.23
N THR A 415 27.29 3.79 -10.36
CA THR A 415 27.90 3.93 -11.69
C THR A 415 27.86 5.36 -12.21
N ASN A 416 27.28 6.31 -11.46
CA ASN A 416 27.23 7.71 -11.87
C ASN A 416 28.66 8.30 -11.92
N LYS A 417 29.01 8.97 -13.02
CA LYS A 417 30.36 9.47 -13.30
C LYS A 417 30.71 10.72 -12.48
N SER A 418 29.71 11.50 -12.06
CA SER A 418 29.91 12.78 -11.36
C SER A 418 30.42 12.64 -9.93
N MET A 419 30.07 11.56 -9.23
CA MET A 419 30.46 11.32 -7.85
C MET A 419 31.01 9.91 -7.67
N GLY A 420 32.27 9.82 -7.23
CA GLY A 420 32.92 8.53 -6.99
C GLY A 420 32.18 7.70 -5.94
N ARG A 421 32.08 6.38 -6.17
CA ARG A 421 31.33 5.42 -5.32
C ARG A 421 31.53 5.59 -3.81
N GLN A 422 32.77 5.78 -3.36
CA GLN A 422 33.08 5.96 -1.95
C GLN A 422 32.47 7.23 -1.36
N LYS A 423 32.47 8.34 -2.12
CA LYS A 423 31.84 9.60 -1.71
C LYS A 423 30.33 9.43 -1.58
N ILE A 424 29.69 8.68 -2.48
CA ILE A 424 28.25 8.35 -2.38
C ILE A 424 27.98 7.58 -1.08
N CYS A 425 28.74 6.52 -0.80
CA CYS A 425 28.58 5.75 0.44
C CYS A 425 28.78 6.62 1.69
N GLN A 426 29.79 7.50 1.70
CA GLN A 426 30.04 8.43 2.80
C GLN A 426 28.87 9.39 3.00
N LYS A 427 28.34 9.99 1.93
CA LYS A 427 27.15 10.87 1.99
C LYS A 427 25.91 10.13 2.48
N ILE A 428 25.69 8.89 2.06
CA ILE A 428 24.59 8.04 2.55
C ILE A 428 24.73 7.82 4.06
N VAL A 429 25.90 7.37 4.52
CA VAL A 429 26.13 7.09 5.95
C VAL A 429 26.04 8.36 6.80
N GLN A 430 26.58 9.47 6.30
CA GLN A 430 26.52 10.77 6.97
C GLN A 430 25.07 11.25 7.07
N PHE A 431 24.33 11.29 5.94
CA PHE A 431 22.92 11.64 5.94
C PHE A 431 22.11 10.74 6.89
N ALA A 432 22.34 9.43 6.87
CA ALA A 432 21.60 8.49 7.69
C ALA A 432 21.98 8.55 9.19
N ARG A 433 23.12 9.15 9.52
CA ARG A 433 23.53 9.48 10.89
C ARG A 433 22.86 10.78 11.34
N ASP A 434 22.83 11.78 10.47
CA ASP A 434 22.32 13.11 10.77
C ASP A 434 20.77 13.14 10.77
N ASP A 435 20.14 12.30 9.95
CA ASP A 435 18.69 12.16 9.85
C ASP A 435 18.21 10.89 10.56
N ALA A 436 17.63 11.07 11.76
CA ALA A 436 17.24 9.94 12.62
C ALA A 436 16.05 9.08 12.09
N TYR A 437 15.47 9.43 10.94
CA TYR A 437 14.29 8.79 10.34
C TYR A 437 14.51 8.53 8.84
N CYS A 438 15.36 7.55 8.56
CA CYS A 438 15.69 7.13 7.20
C CYS A 438 15.36 5.64 6.98
N VAL A 439 14.72 5.34 5.84
CA VAL A 439 14.49 3.98 5.34
C VAL A 439 15.40 3.74 4.14
N VAL A 440 16.25 2.72 4.22
CA VAL A 440 17.17 2.35 3.13
C VAL A 440 16.71 1.07 2.46
N GLU A 441 16.27 1.17 1.20
CA GLU A 441 15.93 0.05 0.33
C GLU A 441 17.18 -0.40 -0.44
N ILE A 442 17.63 -1.64 -0.21
CA ILE A 442 18.77 -2.22 -0.94
C ILE A 442 18.27 -3.23 -1.94
N ARG A 443 18.41 -2.91 -3.22
CA ARG A 443 17.94 -3.75 -4.32
C ARG A 443 19.01 -4.75 -4.76
N ASN A 444 18.53 -5.85 -5.33
CA ASN A 444 19.35 -6.86 -6.01
C ASN A 444 20.41 -7.52 -5.11
N LEU A 445 20.03 -7.94 -3.89
CA LEU A 445 20.92 -8.65 -2.97
C LEU A 445 21.42 -10.01 -3.49
N GLU A 446 20.90 -10.48 -4.62
CA GLU A 446 21.40 -11.60 -5.41
C GLU A 446 22.87 -11.44 -5.82
N LEU A 447 23.40 -10.21 -5.78
CA LEU A 447 24.84 -9.96 -5.93
C LEU A 447 25.69 -10.72 -4.88
N PHE A 448 25.08 -11.11 -3.76
CA PHE A 448 25.68 -11.91 -2.69
C PHE A 448 25.33 -13.41 -2.75
N LYS A 449 24.80 -13.92 -3.87
CA LYS A 449 24.58 -15.37 -4.07
C LYS A 449 25.86 -16.17 -3.86
N SER A 450 25.77 -17.28 -3.11
CA SER A 450 26.90 -18.19 -2.82
C SER A 450 27.48 -18.81 -4.09
N SER A 451 26.64 -19.04 -5.10
CA SER A 451 27.00 -19.54 -6.43
C SER A 451 27.65 -18.50 -7.35
N SER A 452 27.70 -17.23 -6.95
CA SER A 452 28.31 -16.17 -7.78
C SER A 452 29.84 -16.27 -7.73
N HIS A 453 30.44 -16.92 -8.74
CA HIS A 453 31.89 -17.07 -8.91
C HIS A 453 32.69 -15.74 -8.96
N SER A 454 32.03 -14.57 -8.99
CA SER A 454 32.69 -13.25 -8.92
C SER A 454 33.04 -12.84 -7.47
N SER A 455 33.70 -13.73 -6.72
CA SER A 455 33.88 -13.65 -5.26
C SER A 455 34.62 -12.41 -4.72
N LYS A 456 35.19 -11.55 -5.59
CA LYS A 456 36.02 -10.40 -5.15
C LYS A 456 35.82 -9.10 -5.93
N THR A 457 34.62 -8.80 -6.44
CA THR A 457 34.43 -7.47 -7.05
C THR A 457 34.45 -6.39 -5.96
N THR A 458 35.19 -5.30 -6.18
CA THR A 458 35.24 -4.11 -5.30
C THR A 458 33.85 -3.60 -4.93
N THR A 459 32.87 -3.81 -5.82
CA THR A 459 31.45 -3.53 -5.60
C THR A 459 30.85 -4.34 -4.44
N LYS A 460 31.04 -5.66 -4.38
CA LYS A 460 30.54 -6.49 -3.28
C LYS A 460 31.12 -6.04 -1.93
N LYS A 461 32.42 -5.76 -1.89
CA LYS A 461 33.09 -5.25 -0.67
C LYS A 461 32.51 -3.90 -0.21
N THR A 462 32.31 -2.99 -1.15
CA THR A 462 31.74 -1.66 -0.88
C THR A 462 30.31 -1.77 -0.34
N TYR A 463 29.45 -2.57 -0.98
CA TYR A 463 28.08 -2.81 -0.54
C TYR A 463 28.03 -3.46 0.84
N ARG A 464 28.88 -4.45 1.11
CA ARG A 464 28.93 -5.13 2.42
C ARG A 464 29.38 -4.18 3.54
N SER A 465 30.35 -3.32 3.26
CA SER A 465 30.81 -2.28 4.19
C SER A 465 29.72 -1.24 4.46
N LEU A 466 29.05 -0.76 3.41
CA LEU A 466 27.91 0.16 3.55
C LEU A 466 26.77 -0.48 4.34
N LEU A 467 26.39 -1.72 4.01
CA LEU A 467 25.35 -2.47 4.71
C LEU A 467 25.68 -2.61 6.19
N SER A 468 26.92 -2.97 6.52
CA SER A 468 27.36 -3.12 7.93
C SER A 468 27.28 -1.79 8.68
N SER A 469 27.66 -0.69 8.03
CA SER A 469 27.60 0.65 8.62
C SER A 469 26.15 1.11 8.86
N LEU A 470 25.26 0.84 7.92
CA LEU A 470 23.83 1.19 8.04
C LEU A 470 23.12 0.34 9.09
N MET A 471 23.40 -0.96 9.15
CA MET A 471 22.81 -1.88 10.14
C MET A 471 23.31 -1.60 11.57
N ALA A 472 24.49 -1.02 11.73
CA ALA A 472 25.01 -0.60 13.02
C ALA A 472 24.39 0.71 13.51
N ASN A 473 23.76 1.49 12.63
CA ASN A 473 23.15 2.75 12.99
C ASN A 473 21.75 2.52 13.59
N PRO A 474 21.52 2.85 14.87
CA PRO A 474 20.25 2.64 15.53
C PRO A 474 19.14 3.52 14.98
N PHE A 475 19.45 4.49 14.10
CA PHE A 475 18.50 5.43 13.50
C PHE A 475 18.13 5.12 12.04
N VAL A 476 18.71 4.08 11.43
CA VAL A 476 18.33 3.63 10.08
C VAL A 476 17.45 2.38 10.05
N GLN A 477 16.43 2.33 9.19
CA GLN A 477 15.70 1.10 8.88
C GLN A 477 16.14 0.55 7.53
N VAL A 478 16.83 -0.58 7.53
CA VAL A 478 17.24 -1.24 6.28
C VAL A 478 16.21 -2.28 5.84
N VAL A 479 15.82 -2.21 4.57
CA VAL A 479 14.99 -3.20 3.88
C VAL A 479 15.75 -3.76 2.69
N GLY A 480 16.09 -5.04 2.75
CA GLY A 480 16.75 -5.76 1.67
C GLY A 480 15.75 -6.35 0.69
N LEU A 481 16.00 -6.26 -0.62
CA LEU A 481 15.17 -6.92 -1.64
C LEU A 481 15.96 -8.00 -2.37
N SER A 482 15.39 -9.21 -2.44
CA SER A 482 15.92 -10.33 -3.21
C SER A 482 14.83 -11.17 -3.87
N THR A 483 15.13 -11.80 -4.99
CA THR A 483 14.27 -12.79 -5.65
C THR A 483 14.37 -14.19 -5.04
N SER A 484 15.49 -14.52 -4.39
CA SER A 484 15.67 -15.80 -3.68
C SER A 484 16.28 -15.60 -2.31
N ASP A 485 16.10 -16.58 -1.43
CA ASP A 485 16.78 -16.68 -0.13
C ASP A 485 18.15 -17.36 -0.21
N ASP A 486 18.55 -17.87 -1.38
CA ASP A 486 19.94 -18.24 -1.68
C ASP A 486 20.83 -16.98 -1.75
N ILE A 487 21.25 -16.50 -0.59
CA ILE A 487 22.16 -15.35 -0.39
C ILE A 487 23.21 -15.81 0.63
N ASP A 488 24.42 -15.24 0.60
CA ASP A 488 25.45 -15.45 1.63
C ASP A 488 24.81 -15.42 3.04
N PRO A 489 24.90 -16.52 3.82
CA PRO A 489 24.31 -16.60 5.15
C PRO A 489 24.78 -15.48 6.09
N ALA A 490 25.99 -14.94 5.89
CA ALA A 490 26.48 -13.81 6.66
C ALA A 490 25.67 -12.53 6.41
N ILE A 491 25.19 -12.31 5.18
CA ILE A 491 24.31 -11.20 4.82
C ILE A 491 22.89 -11.44 5.35
N ILE A 492 22.37 -12.67 5.21
CA ILE A 492 21.04 -13.02 5.74
C ILE A 492 20.96 -12.77 7.24
N LYS A 493 22.00 -13.14 8.00
CA LYS A 493 22.08 -12.93 9.46
C LYS A 493 22.05 -11.45 9.88
N MET A 494 22.29 -10.51 8.97
CA MET A 494 22.17 -9.07 9.26
C MET A 494 20.70 -8.61 9.34
N PHE A 495 19.79 -9.37 8.73
CA PHE A 495 18.36 -9.12 8.82
C PHE A 495 17.77 -9.93 9.98
N THR A 496 16.89 -9.34 10.76
CA THR A 496 16.24 -10.03 11.89
C THR A 496 15.08 -10.90 11.39
N SER A 497 14.45 -10.49 10.30
CA SER A 497 13.31 -11.18 9.70
C SER A 497 13.41 -11.27 8.18
N ILE A 498 12.95 -12.40 7.64
CA ILE A 498 12.82 -12.64 6.20
C ILE A 498 11.34 -12.78 5.89
N VAL A 499 10.83 -11.94 4.99
CA VAL A 499 9.44 -11.92 4.56
C VAL A 499 9.35 -12.43 3.13
N TYR A 500 8.62 -13.51 2.93
CA TYR A 500 8.42 -14.14 1.63
C TYR A 500 7.08 -13.72 1.02
N PHE A 501 7.16 -13.06 -0.13
CA PHE A 501 6.02 -12.69 -0.96
C PHE A 501 5.64 -13.88 -1.84
N GLY A 502 4.53 -14.52 -1.51
CA GLY A 502 4.00 -15.68 -2.22
C GLY A 502 2.97 -15.32 -3.30
N SER A 503 2.29 -16.37 -3.80
CA SER A 503 1.07 -16.21 -4.59
C SER A 503 -0.08 -15.77 -3.68
N LEU A 504 -0.93 -14.88 -4.20
CA LEU A 504 -2.08 -14.37 -3.48
C LEU A 504 -3.22 -15.40 -3.41
N ASP A 505 -3.91 -15.44 -2.27
CA ASP A 505 -5.13 -16.23 -2.11
C ASP A 505 -6.31 -15.62 -2.90
N ASP A 506 -7.42 -16.35 -3.00
CA ASP A 506 -8.55 -15.94 -3.83
C ASP A 506 -9.14 -14.59 -3.40
N SER A 507 -9.15 -14.32 -2.08
CA SER A 507 -9.62 -13.06 -1.49
C SER A 507 -8.68 -11.92 -1.83
N GLU A 508 -7.37 -12.11 -1.62
CA GLU A 508 -6.34 -11.11 -1.89
C GLU A 508 -6.28 -10.76 -3.38
N ARG A 509 -6.42 -11.75 -4.28
CA ARG A 509 -6.51 -11.49 -5.73
C ARG A 509 -7.74 -10.67 -6.07
N PHE A 510 -8.90 -11.01 -5.50
CA PHE A 510 -10.12 -10.25 -5.70
C PHE A 510 -9.97 -8.79 -5.25
N ASP A 511 -9.32 -8.56 -4.11
CA ASP A 511 -9.06 -7.22 -3.59
C ASP A 511 -8.08 -6.43 -4.49
N VAL A 512 -7.00 -7.06 -4.98
CA VAL A 512 -6.08 -6.41 -5.93
C VAL A 512 -6.81 -6.04 -7.22
N ILE A 513 -7.62 -6.94 -7.78
CA ILE A 513 -8.38 -6.69 -9.00
C ILE A 513 -9.37 -5.52 -8.79
N THR A 514 -10.17 -5.60 -7.73
CA THR A 514 -11.22 -4.60 -7.47
C THR A 514 -10.64 -3.23 -7.14
N ARG A 515 -9.59 -3.13 -6.31
CA ARG A 515 -8.92 -1.85 -6.05
C ARG A 515 -8.26 -1.25 -7.29
N THR A 516 -7.65 -2.09 -8.13
CA THR A 516 -7.07 -1.63 -9.41
C THR A 516 -8.15 -1.05 -10.31
N LEU A 517 -9.28 -1.75 -10.47
CA LEU A 517 -10.42 -1.26 -11.25
C LEU A 517 -11.04 0.00 -10.65
N ALA A 518 -11.14 0.07 -9.32
CA ALA A 518 -11.71 1.21 -8.61
C ALA A 518 -10.88 2.48 -8.84
N ARG A 519 -9.56 2.42 -8.67
CA ARG A 519 -8.65 3.54 -8.93
C ARG A 519 -8.72 4.02 -10.40
N ARG A 520 -8.89 3.08 -11.34
CA ARG A 520 -9.03 3.40 -12.77
C ARG A 520 -10.38 4.05 -13.09
N LEU A 521 -11.45 3.61 -12.42
CA LEU A 521 -12.76 4.25 -12.50
C LEU A 521 -12.71 5.69 -11.97
N GLN A 522 -12.01 5.92 -10.86
CA GLN A 522 -11.85 7.26 -10.28
C GLN A 522 -11.04 8.21 -11.17
N SER A 523 -9.98 7.71 -11.80
CA SER A 523 -9.14 8.51 -12.71
C SER A 523 -9.77 8.74 -14.09
N GLY A 524 -11.02 8.29 -14.33
CA GLY A 524 -11.68 8.40 -15.62
C GLY A 524 -11.07 7.53 -16.73
N ARG A 525 -10.03 6.74 -16.41
CA ARG A 525 -9.37 5.86 -17.37
C ARG A 525 -10.23 4.66 -17.74
N LEU A 526 -11.13 4.23 -16.85
CA LEU A 526 -12.13 3.18 -17.09
C LEU A 526 -13.51 3.80 -17.37
N SER A 527 -13.99 3.67 -18.61
CA SER A 527 -15.28 4.25 -19.03
C SER A 527 -16.49 3.57 -18.40
N GLU A 528 -16.47 2.23 -18.27
CA GLU A 528 -17.53 1.47 -17.60
C GLU A 528 -16.95 0.33 -16.74
N PRO A 529 -17.55 0.06 -15.56
CA PRO A 529 -17.14 -1.05 -14.72
C PRO A 529 -17.49 -2.40 -15.39
N PRO A 530 -16.63 -3.42 -15.28
CA PRO A 530 -16.90 -4.72 -15.87
C PRO A 530 -18.13 -5.38 -15.24
N LYS A 531 -18.96 -6.01 -16.06
CA LYS A 531 -20.18 -6.71 -15.61
C LYS A 531 -19.90 -7.87 -14.63
N ARG A 532 -18.71 -8.49 -14.71
CA ARG A 532 -18.26 -9.59 -13.84
C ARG A 532 -16.73 -9.60 -13.71
N THR A 533 -16.23 -9.75 -12.49
CA THR A 533 -14.78 -9.86 -12.17
C THR A 533 -14.28 -11.31 -12.07
N VAL A 534 -15.19 -12.29 -11.97
CA VAL A 534 -14.86 -13.73 -11.79
C VAL A 534 -13.98 -14.30 -12.90
N LYS A 535 -14.15 -13.83 -14.15
CA LYS A 535 -13.29 -14.28 -15.26
C LYS A 535 -11.84 -13.83 -15.08
N THR A 536 -11.65 -12.60 -14.60
CA THR A 536 -10.34 -12.02 -14.29
C THR A 536 -9.66 -12.84 -13.20
N GLU A 537 -10.37 -13.19 -12.13
CA GLU A 537 -9.86 -13.98 -11.02
C GLU A 537 -9.27 -15.34 -11.47
N LYS A 538 -9.98 -16.06 -12.34
CA LYS A 538 -9.53 -17.34 -12.89
C LYS A 538 -8.26 -17.21 -13.73
N ILE A 539 -8.17 -16.15 -14.54
CA ILE A 539 -7.00 -15.87 -15.40
C ILE A 539 -5.78 -15.49 -14.55
N THR A 540 -6.00 -14.85 -13.40
CA THR A 540 -4.94 -14.36 -12.51
C THR A 540 -4.43 -15.41 -11.51
N ARG A 541 -4.81 -16.68 -11.67
CA ARG A 541 -4.39 -17.74 -10.75
C ARG A 541 -2.85 -17.90 -10.77
N ASN A 542 -2.25 -18.02 -9.59
CA ASN A 542 -0.80 -18.12 -9.37
C ASN A 542 0.03 -16.90 -9.79
N MET A 543 -0.61 -15.79 -10.17
CA MET A 543 0.08 -14.52 -10.41
C MET A 543 0.34 -13.81 -9.08
N ASN A 544 1.45 -13.07 -9.02
CA ASN A 544 1.74 -12.16 -7.92
C ASN A 544 1.05 -10.80 -8.11
N CYS A 545 1.08 -9.95 -7.08
CA CYS A 545 0.32 -8.68 -7.07
C CYS A 545 0.53 -7.82 -8.34
N GLY A 546 1.77 -7.55 -8.74
CA GLY A 546 2.04 -6.70 -9.89
C GLY A 546 1.74 -7.36 -11.24
N GLU A 547 1.90 -8.69 -11.36
CA GLU A 547 1.44 -9.44 -12.54
C GLU A 547 -0.08 -9.33 -12.71
N ILE A 548 -0.84 -9.36 -11.60
CA ILE A 548 -2.29 -9.17 -11.63
C ILE A 548 -2.65 -7.76 -12.08
N VAL A 549 -2.00 -6.73 -11.53
CA VAL A 549 -2.23 -5.33 -11.91
C VAL A 549 -2.01 -5.14 -13.42
N GLU A 550 -0.86 -5.59 -13.94
CA GLU A 550 -0.53 -5.52 -15.36
C GLU A 550 -1.52 -6.30 -16.25
N LYS A 551 -1.97 -7.48 -15.78
CA LYS A 551 -2.94 -8.29 -16.51
C LYS A 551 -4.32 -7.60 -16.57
N VAL A 552 -4.77 -7.02 -15.46
CA VAL A 552 -6.00 -6.23 -15.39
C VAL A 552 -5.88 -5.02 -16.33
N GLU A 553 -4.74 -4.34 -16.32
CA GLU A 553 -4.46 -3.23 -17.23
C GLU A 553 -4.51 -3.67 -18.71
N THR A 554 -3.93 -4.83 -19.04
CA THR A 554 -3.95 -5.32 -20.42
C THR A 554 -5.37 -5.69 -20.89
N MET A 555 -6.19 -6.28 -20.01
CA MET A 555 -7.52 -6.78 -20.38
C MET A 555 -8.56 -5.69 -20.62
N PHE A 556 -8.48 -4.59 -19.89
CA PHE A 556 -9.50 -3.54 -19.95
C PHE A 556 -9.08 -2.31 -20.76
N PHE A 557 -7.82 -2.24 -21.23
CA PHE A 557 -7.29 -1.03 -21.85
C PHE A 557 -6.50 -1.24 -23.17
N ARG A 558 -6.47 -2.47 -23.74
CA ARG A 558 -6.15 -2.65 -25.16
C ARG A 558 -7.40 -2.38 -26.01
N ARG A 559 -7.74 -1.11 -26.24
CA ARG A 559 -8.68 -0.68 -27.28
C ARG A 559 -8.28 0.66 -27.86
#